data_AF-A0A1Q6WQE3-F1
#
_entry.id   AF-A0A1Q6WQE3-F1
#
_cell.length_a   1.000
_cell.length_b   1.000
_cell.length_c   1.000
_cell.angle_alpha   90.00
_cell.angle_beta   90.00
_cell.angle_gamma   90.00
#
_symmetry.space_group_name_H-M   'P 1'
#
loop_
_entity.id
_entity.type
_entity.pdbx_description
1 polymer ?
#
loop_
_entity_poly.entity_id
_entity_poly.type
_entity_poly.pdbx_seq_one_letter_code
_entity_poly.pdbx_strand_id
1 'polypeptide(L)'
;MALASAVLTAACSDTTGSRGTPQFSRQITFPDFKNTLLGLPVNGAARVKVELSPHGLIAREVKVQDPLDVTSHERVESRVTDVMLSTGGEQGILTLEPGFQVSFTQNTKFAAGEVALTLQQFVDQVNAALATNPRVFLPVEAERSPASPLVLGPGDPFPAAQLDLEDEVRGPELHININSANLVEPGVGDCTVATLGASPLGCLRLLGVTIGVDHTTEFEAVLLGVVETRFEGVVDCNTLSVTSAHEGSFSLVGQTTMIEIVAATKLELESGDDEQLADLAAVQAACAASPPQMVHVDGEGIPGMTAGTIEATEAEFEVEEQEVAPEAVEAKG
;
A
#
# COMPACT_ATOMS: atom_id res chain seq x y z
N MET A 1 -62.89 -4.80 -9.34
CA MET A 1 -62.13 -4.35 -8.15
C MET A 1 -60.79 -3.86 -8.63
N ALA A 2 -60.61 -2.54 -8.60
CA ALA A 2 -59.35 -1.87 -8.93
C ALA A 2 -58.50 -1.81 -7.66
N LEU A 3 -57.23 -2.18 -7.74
CA LEU A 3 -56.23 -1.83 -6.73
C LEU A 3 -55.07 -1.15 -7.47
N ALA A 4 -54.91 0.11 -7.08
CA ALA A 4 -54.10 1.12 -7.72
C ALA A 4 -52.60 0.87 -7.52
N SER A 5 -51.85 1.26 -8.54
CA SER A 5 -50.41 1.44 -8.55
C SER A 5 -49.93 2.29 -7.36
N ALA A 6 -49.03 1.75 -6.55
CA ALA A 6 -48.19 2.54 -5.66
C ALA A 6 -46.87 2.82 -6.39
N VAL A 7 -46.81 3.96 -7.07
CA VAL A 7 -45.55 4.59 -7.47
C VAL A 7 -44.96 5.20 -6.20
N LEU A 8 -43.93 4.57 -5.65
CA LEU A 8 -43.10 5.19 -4.62
C LEU A 8 -42.15 6.16 -5.33
N THR A 9 -42.53 7.42 -5.28
CA THR A 9 -41.66 8.57 -5.53
C THR A 9 -40.49 8.54 -4.55
N ALA A 10 -39.30 8.15 -5.01
CA ALA A 10 -38.07 8.49 -4.32
C ALA A 10 -37.85 10.01 -4.47
N ALA A 11 -38.36 10.76 -3.50
CA ALA A 11 -38.03 12.17 -3.35
C ALA A 11 -36.58 12.25 -2.86
N CYS A 12 -35.73 12.87 -3.66
CA CYS A 12 -34.46 13.44 -3.20
C CYS A 12 -34.76 14.37 -2.03
N SER A 13 -34.29 14.03 -0.85
CA SER A 13 -34.09 14.99 0.23
C SER A 13 -32.60 15.21 0.37
N ASP A 14 -32.11 16.23 -0.33
CA ASP A 14 -30.87 16.93 0.02
C ASP A 14 -31.03 17.48 1.44
N THR A 15 -30.47 16.75 2.40
CA THR A 15 -30.28 17.24 3.77
C THR A 15 -28.79 17.36 4.00
N THR A 16 -28.27 18.59 3.82
CA THR A 16 -27.07 19.11 4.49
C THR A 16 -26.00 18.07 4.77
N GLY A 17 -25.29 17.63 3.73
CA GLY A 17 -24.09 16.84 3.89
C GLY A 17 -23.02 17.70 4.57
N SER A 18 -22.72 17.40 5.83
CA SER A 18 -21.38 17.67 6.38
C SER A 18 -20.40 17.25 5.30
N ARG A 19 -19.53 18.17 4.82
CA ARG A 19 -18.44 17.82 3.91
C ARG A 19 -17.65 16.70 4.58
N GLY A 20 -17.86 15.47 4.12
CA GLY A 20 -16.98 14.37 4.47
C GLY A 20 -15.61 14.77 3.94
N THR A 21 -14.59 14.57 4.76
CA THR A 21 -13.20 14.68 4.32
C THR A 21 -13.01 13.83 3.06
N PRO A 22 -12.39 14.33 1.98
CA PRO A 22 -11.96 13.48 0.87
C PRO A 22 -11.10 12.35 1.46
N GLN A 23 -11.51 11.11 1.25
CA GLN A 23 -10.87 9.96 1.85
C GLN A 23 -10.68 8.91 0.76
N PHE A 24 -9.44 8.52 0.51
CA PHE A 24 -9.11 7.45 -0.42
C PHE A 24 -9.59 6.10 0.08
N SER A 25 -9.42 5.88 1.37
CA SER A 25 -9.92 4.74 2.10
C SER A 25 -10.73 5.22 3.28
N ARG A 26 -11.72 4.41 3.67
CA ARG A 26 -12.43 4.59 4.92
C ARG A 26 -12.01 3.49 5.88
N GLN A 27 -11.92 3.84 7.16
CA GLN A 27 -11.82 2.84 8.21
C GLN A 27 -13.08 1.99 8.21
N ILE A 28 -12.92 0.67 8.25
CA ILE A 28 -14.01 -0.29 8.38
C ILE A 28 -13.78 -1.15 9.62
N THR A 29 -14.77 -1.96 9.99
CA THR A 29 -14.61 -2.95 11.06
C THR A 29 -14.39 -4.35 10.48
N PHE A 30 -13.85 -5.28 11.27
CA PHE A 30 -13.75 -6.68 10.85
C PHE A 30 -15.11 -7.28 10.38
N PRO A 31 -16.26 -7.02 11.04
CA PRO A 31 -17.56 -7.38 10.50
C PRO A 31 -17.88 -6.82 9.11
N ASP A 32 -17.50 -5.58 8.82
CA ASP A 32 -17.71 -4.97 7.50
C ASP A 32 -16.85 -5.64 6.42
N PHE A 33 -15.58 -5.91 6.75
CA PHE A 33 -14.66 -6.68 5.92
C PHE A 33 -15.23 -8.08 5.63
N LYS A 34 -15.67 -8.80 6.67
CA LYS A 34 -16.28 -10.12 6.56
C LYS A 34 -17.52 -10.10 5.66
N ASN A 35 -18.41 -9.13 5.84
CA ASN A 35 -19.60 -8.96 5.01
C ASN A 35 -19.25 -8.65 3.56
N THR A 36 -18.17 -7.90 3.32
CA THR A 36 -17.65 -7.62 1.97
C THR A 36 -17.29 -8.93 1.27
N LEU A 37 -16.51 -9.81 1.91
CA LEU A 37 -16.12 -11.11 1.34
C LEU A 37 -17.30 -12.07 1.17
N LEU A 38 -18.24 -12.10 2.11
CA LEU A 38 -19.44 -12.93 2.04
C LEU A 38 -20.44 -12.46 0.96
N GLY A 39 -20.40 -11.17 0.61
CA GLY A 39 -21.24 -10.56 -0.42
C GLY A 39 -20.71 -10.72 -1.85
N LEU A 40 -19.50 -11.24 -2.03
CA LEU A 40 -18.91 -11.44 -3.35
C LEU A 40 -19.70 -12.47 -4.19
N PRO A 41 -19.74 -12.33 -5.52
CA PRO A 41 -20.24 -13.38 -6.41
C PRO A 41 -19.47 -14.70 -6.21
N VAL A 42 -20.04 -15.83 -6.64
CA VAL A 42 -19.47 -17.19 -6.45
C VAL A 42 -18.02 -17.33 -6.94
N ASN A 43 -17.62 -16.57 -7.98
CA ASN A 43 -16.24 -16.53 -8.49
C ASN A 43 -15.62 -15.13 -8.33
N GLY A 44 -16.17 -14.32 -7.42
CA GLY A 44 -15.69 -12.97 -7.12
C GLY A 44 -14.44 -13.02 -6.26
N ALA A 45 -13.66 -11.96 -6.37
CA ALA A 45 -12.47 -11.71 -5.57
C ALA A 45 -12.55 -10.31 -4.98
N ALA A 46 -11.94 -10.13 -3.81
CA ALA A 46 -11.54 -8.82 -3.32
C ALA A 46 -10.00 -8.79 -3.33
N ARG A 47 -9.43 -7.72 -3.87
CA ARG A 47 -8.00 -7.46 -3.71
C ARG A 47 -7.77 -6.92 -2.31
N VAL A 48 -6.83 -7.51 -1.58
CA VAL A 48 -6.47 -7.05 -0.23
C VAL A 48 -4.98 -6.85 -0.09
N LYS A 49 -4.61 -5.82 0.66
CA LYS A 49 -3.29 -5.68 1.29
C LYS A 49 -3.40 -6.18 2.73
N VAL A 50 -2.50 -7.07 3.12
CA VAL A 50 -2.42 -7.60 4.48
C VAL A 50 -0.99 -7.44 4.97
N GLU A 51 -0.82 -6.64 6.01
CA GLU A 51 0.47 -6.43 6.64
C GLU A 51 0.51 -7.11 8.01
N LEU A 52 1.59 -7.82 8.29
CA LEU A 52 1.78 -8.51 9.56
C LEU A 52 2.76 -7.75 10.44
N SER A 53 2.62 -7.94 11.75
CA SER A 53 3.69 -7.56 12.68
C SER A 53 4.96 -8.35 12.35
N PRO A 54 6.17 -7.77 12.47
CA PRO A 54 7.44 -8.39 12.03
C PRO A 54 7.71 -9.82 12.53
N HIS A 55 7.10 -10.24 13.64
CA HIS A 55 7.26 -11.58 14.21
C HIS A 55 5.93 -12.22 14.69
N GLY A 56 4.79 -11.75 14.17
CA GLY A 56 3.47 -12.14 14.66
C GLY A 56 2.61 -12.84 13.62
N LEU A 57 1.69 -13.67 14.09
CA LEU A 57 0.58 -14.19 13.27
C LEU A 57 -0.66 -13.30 13.36
N ILE A 58 -0.54 -12.08 13.90
CA ILE A 58 -1.63 -11.09 13.97
C ILE A 58 -1.39 -10.02 12.89
N ALA A 59 -2.42 -9.77 12.09
CA ALA A 59 -2.39 -8.71 11.09
C ALA A 59 -2.33 -7.35 11.80
N ARG A 60 -1.41 -6.49 11.34
CA ARG A 60 -1.37 -5.07 11.70
C ARG A 60 -2.43 -4.31 10.93
N GLU A 61 -2.52 -4.54 9.63
CA GLU A 61 -3.45 -3.87 8.73
C GLU A 61 -4.08 -4.87 7.75
N VAL A 62 -5.36 -4.67 7.46
CA VAL A 62 -6.06 -5.31 6.35
C VAL A 62 -6.82 -4.25 5.56
N LYS A 63 -6.34 -3.96 4.35
CA LYS A 63 -6.93 -2.96 3.45
C LYS A 63 -7.56 -3.62 2.24
N VAL A 64 -8.85 -3.39 2.03
CA VAL A 64 -9.56 -3.78 0.80
C VAL A 64 -9.26 -2.74 -0.27
N GLN A 65 -8.66 -3.17 -1.38
CA GLN A 65 -8.26 -2.31 -2.50
C GLN A 65 -9.43 -2.08 -3.46
N ASP A 66 -9.20 -1.29 -4.52
CA ASP A 66 -10.23 -1.05 -5.53
C ASP A 66 -10.62 -2.39 -6.21
N PRO A 67 -11.92 -2.68 -6.43
CA PRO A 67 -12.36 -3.86 -7.15
C PRO A 67 -11.78 -4.01 -8.56
N LEU A 68 -11.30 -2.92 -9.19
CA LEU A 68 -10.60 -2.97 -10.47
C LEU A 68 -9.18 -3.55 -10.35
N ASP A 69 -8.59 -3.53 -9.17
CA ASP A 69 -7.25 -4.08 -8.90
C ASP A 69 -7.23 -5.61 -8.84
N VAL A 70 -8.38 -6.28 -8.89
CA VAL A 70 -8.41 -7.76 -8.92
C VAL A 70 -7.67 -8.33 -10.13
N THR A 71 -7.50 -7.53 -11.19
CA THR A 71 -6.72 -7.90 -12.39
C THR A 71 -5.30 -7.33 -12.41
N SER A 72 -4.81 -6.71 -11.34
CA SER A 72 -3.42 -6.27 -11.22
C SER A 72 -2.51 -7.41 -10.76
N HIS A 73 -1.20 -7.20 -10.79
CA HIS A 73 -0.24 -8.19 -10.30
C HIS A 73 -0.41 -8.42 -8.80
N GLU A 74 -0.30 -9.67 -8.37
CA GLU A 74 -0.30 -10.04 -6.95
C GLU A 74 1.14 -10.09 -6.44
N ARG A 75 1.33 -9.76 -5.16
CA ARG A 75 2.66 -9.71 -4.52
C ARG A 75 2.67 -10.35 -3.14
N VAL A 76 3.80 -10.92 -2.78
CA VAL A 76 4.12 -11.38 -1.43
C VAL A 76 5.54 -10.95 -1.11
N GLU A 77 5.69 -10.08 -0.13
CA GLU A 77 6.97 -9.57 0.35
C GLU A 77 7.20 -10.10 1.75
N SER A 78 8.32 -10.77 1.96
CA SER A 78 8.69 -11.29 3.28
C SER A 78 10.14 -11.74 3.28
N ARG A 79 10.57 -12.49 4.28
CA ARG A 79 11.92 -13.00 4.41
C ARG A 79 11.93 -14.51 4.27
N VAL A 80 12.88 -15.04 3.50
CA VAL A 80 13.03 -16.48 3.26
C VAL A 80 13.51 -17.18 4.53
N THR A 81 12.78 -18.20 4.96
CA THR A 81 13.15 -19.07 6.09
C THR A 81 13.60 -20.45 5.65
N ASP A 82 13.13 -20.93 4.50
CA ASP A 82 13.50 -22.23 3.96
C ASP A 82 13.36 -22.28 2.44
N VAL A 83 14.10 -23.17 1.79
CA VAL A 83 13.98 -23.47 0.36
C VAL A 83 14.02 -24.98 0.14
N MET A 84 12.99 -25.49 -0.54
CA MET A 84 12.88 -26.90 -0.92
C MET A 84 12.82 -27.04 -2.44
N LEU A 85 13.74 -27.81 -3.01
CA LEU A 85 13.70 -28.18 -4.42
C LEU A 85 12.99 -29.52 -4.64
N SER A 86 12.26 -29.64 -5.74
CA SER A 86 11.72 -30.93 -6.16
C SER A 86 12.82 -31.88 -6.61
N THR A 87 12.49 -33.17 -6.70
CA THR A 87 13.35 -34.15 -7.37
C THR A 87 13.64 -33.68 -8.80
N GLY A 88 14.91 -33.47 -9.13
CA GLY A 88 15.36 -32.92 -10.43
C GLY A 88 15.74 -31.43 -10.41
N GLY A 89 15.38 -30.68 -9.36
CA GLY A 89 15.84 -29.29 -9.17
C GLY A 89 15.23 -28.25 -10.12
N GLU A 90 14.18 -28.60 -10.85
CA GLU A 90 13.54 -27.74 -11.87
C GLU A 90 12.43 -26.83 -11.30
N GLN A 91 11.99 -27.11 -10.09
CA GLN A 91 10.95 -26.36 -9.38
C GLN A 91 11.17 -26.50 -7.89
N GLY A 92 10.53 -25.64 -7.11
CA GLY A 92 10.67 -25.66 -5.66
C GLY A 92 9.65 -24.79 -4.95
N ILE A 93 9.78 -24.78 -3.63
CA ILE A 93 8.97 -23.98 -2.70
C ILE A 93 9.93 -23.20 -1.81
N LEU A 94 9.77 -21.88 -1.78
CA LEU A 94 10.26 -21.04 -0.70
C LEU A 94 9.23 -21.02 0.42
N THR A 95 9.71 -21.13 1.65
CA THR A 95 8.92 -20.78 2.83
C THR A 95 9.38 -19.39 3.28
N LEU A 96 8.44 -18.46 3.37
CA LEU A 96 8.68 -17.10 3.82
C LEU A 96 8.07 -16.89 5.21
N GLU A 97 8.60 -15.98 6.02
CA GLU A 97 8.01 -15.65 7.31
C GLU A 97 6.55 -15.18 7.15
N PRO A 98 5.62 -15.60 8.05
CA PRO A 98 5.80 -16.52 9.18
C PRO A 98 5.58 -18.00 8.81
N GLY A 99 5.43 -18.32 7.53
CA GLY A 99 5.24 -19.67 6.99
C GLY A 99 4.58 -19.70 5.60
N PHE A 100 4.50 -18.56 4.90
CA PHE A 100 3.86 -18.47 3.59
C PHE A 100 4.64 -19.30 2.58
N GLN A 101 3.92 -20.05 1.76
CA GLN A 101 4.54 -20.88 0.74
C GLN A 101 4.50 -20.18 -0.61
N VAL A 102 5.66 -20.06 -1.25
CA VAL A 102 5.81 -19.53 -2.60
C VAL A 102 6.43 -20.60 -3.49
N SER A 103 5.71 -21.02 -4.51
CA SER A 103 6.21 -21.99 -5.50
C SER A 103 6.87 -21.29 -6.69
N PHE A 104 7.95 -21.88 -7.20
CA PHE A 104 8.66 -21.41 -8.37
C PHE A 104 9.03 -22.58 -9.29
N THR A 105 9.29 -22.27 -10.56
CA THR A 105 9.67 -23.23 -11.60
C THR A 105 10.83 -22.69 -12.43
N GLN A 106 11.32 -23.45 -13.42
CA GLN A 106 12.28 -22.94 -14.40
C GLN A 106 11.79 -21.72 -15.21
N ASN A 107 10.47 -21.51 -15.28
CA ASN A 107 9.89 -20.36 -15.98
C ASN A 107 9.78 -19.11 -15.10
N THR A 108 10.01 -19.24 -13.79
CA THR A 108 10.05 -18.09 -12.87
C THR A 108 11.27 -17.24 -13.21
N LYS A 109 11.10 -15.93 -13.28
CA LYS A 109 12.23 -14.99 -13.40
C LYS A 109 12.85 -14.80 -12.03
N PHE A 110 14.17 -14.85 -11.94
CA PHE A 110 14.89 -14.64 -10.70
C PHE A 110 15.76 -13.38 -10.84
N ALA A 111 15.78 -12.57 -9.80
CA ALA A 111 16.55 -11.34 -9.75
C ALA A 111 17.12 -11.09 -8.34
N ALA A 112 18.09 -10.18 -8.28
CA ALA A 112 18.55 -9.54 -7.06
C ALA A 112 18.72 -8.05 -7.41
N GLY A 113 17.67 -7.28 -7.17
CA GLY A 113 17.49 -5.95 -7.76
C GLY A 113 17.59 -6.02 -9.28
N GLU A 114 18.38 -5.14 -9.88
CA GLU A 114 18.54 -5.06 -11.35
C GLU A 114 19.31 -6.25 -11.98
N VAL A 115 19.81 -7.20 -11.16
CA VAL A 115 20.63 -8.31 -11.63
C VAL A 115 19.80 -9.56 -11.85
N ALA A 116 19.57 -9.93 -13.11
CA ALA A 116 18.94 -11.20 -13.45
C ALA A 116 19.80 -12.41 -13.02
N LEU A 117 19.17 -13.37 -12.37
CA LEU A 117 19.77 -14.61 -11.87
C LEU A 117 19.23 -15.82 -12.62
N THR A 118 20.05 -16.86 -12.70
CA THR A 118 19.56 -18.22 -12.99
C THR A 118 18.95 -18.84 -11.74
N LEU A 119 18.09 -19.85 -11.91
CA LEU A 119 17.52 -20.62 -10.80
C LEU A 119 18.60 -21.13 -9.84
N GLN A 120 19.70 -21.68 -10.37
CA GLN A 120 20.79 -22.20 -9.54
C GLN A 120 21.46 -21.08 -8.72
N GLN A 121 21.75 -19.93 -9.36
CA GLN A 121 22.35 -18.79 -8.65
C GLN A 121 21.44 -18.25 -7.55
N PHE A 122 20.14 -18.15 -7.81
CA PHE A 122 19.16 -17.73 -6.81
C PHE A 122 19.13 -18.69 -5.62
N VAL A 123 19.03 -19.99 -5.89
CA VAL A 123 19.02 -21.03 -4.83
C VAL A 123 20.33 -21.06 -4.04
N ASP A 124 21.48 -20.87 -4.70
CA ASP A 124 22.77 -20.81 -4.04
C ASP A 124 22.86 -19.60 -3.10
N GLN A 125 22.35 -18.43 -3.51
CA GLN A 125 22.29 -17.23 -2.68
C GLN A 125 21.36 -17.41 -1.47
N VAL A 126 20.17 -17.99 -1.68
CA VAL A 126 19.25 -18.32 -0.60
C VAL A 126 19.91 -19.28 0.41
N ASN A 127 20.50 -20.38 -0.06
CA ASN A 127 21.18 -21.34 0.82
C ASN A 127 22.38 -20.71 1.55
N ALA A 128 23.15 -19.85 0.89
CA ALA A 128 24.26 -19.14 1.52
C ALA A 128 23.77 -18.19 2.62
N ALA A 129 22.70 -17.44 2.38
CA ALA A 129 22.08 -16.56 3.37
C ALA A 129 21.59 -17.35 4.59
N LEU A 130 20.83 -18.42 4.35
CA LEU A 130 20.31 -19.31 5.40
C LEU A 130 21.43 -19.98 6.23
N ALA A 131 22.59 -20.26 5.62
CA ALA A 131 23.72 -20.87 6.31
C ALA A 131 24.53 -19.91 7.19
N THR A 132 24.54 -18.60 6.89
CA THR A 132 25.46 -17.64 7.52
C THR A 132 24.94 -17.17 8.89
N ASN A 133 23.63 -16.90 9.01
CA ASN A 133 22.96 -16.64 10.28
C ASN A 133 21.43 -16.66 10.09
N PRO A 134 20.67 -17.52 10.79
CA PRO A 134 19.21 -17.54 10.70
C PRO A 134 18.52 -16.26 11.19
N ARG A 135 19.26 -15.24 11.64
CA ARG A 135 18.72 -13.90 11.96
C ARG A 135 18.80 -12.89 10.82
N VAL A 136 19.53 -13.19 9.75
CA VAL A 136 19.58 -12.38 8.53
C VAL A 136 18.73 -13.08 7.49
N PHE A 137 17.44 -13.24 7.81
CA PHE A 137 16.51 -13.80 6.84
C PHE A 137 16.52 -12.94 5.58
N LEU A 138 16.66 -13.58 4.43
CA LEU A 138 16.86 -12.93 3.15
C LEU A 138 15.54 -12.31 2.66
N PRO A 139 15.43 -10.98 2.53
CA PRO A 139 14.25 -10.35 1.95
C PRO A 139 13.97 -10.84 0.54
N VAL A 140 12.70 -11.05 0.21
CA VAL A 140 12.27 -11.47 -1.12
C VAL A 140 10.90 -10.87 -1.45
N GLU A 141 10.75 -10.39 -2.67
CA GLU A 141 9.46 -10.10 -3.30
C GLU A 141 9.12 -11.24 -4.27
N ALA A 142 7.93 -11.80 -4.11
CA ALA A 142 7.34 -12.74 -5.07
C ALA A 142 6.18 -12.08 -5.79
N GLU A 143 6.27 -12.01 -7.11
CA GLU A 143 5.21 -11.44 -7.94
C GLU A 143 4.56 -12.52 -8.81
N ARG A 144 3.24 -12.46 -8.91
CA ARG A 144 2.44 -13.28 -9.81
C ARG A 144 1.64 -12.35 -10.72
N SER A 145 1.85 -12.45 -12.03
CA SER A 145 0.96 -11.80 -13.00
C SER A 145 -0.47 -12.34 -12.85
N PRO A 146 -1.50 -11.53 -13.16
CA PRO A 146 -2.89 -11.94 -13.00
C PRO A 146 -3.16 -13.24 -13.76
N ALA A 147 -3.39 -14.33 -13.03
CA ALA A 147 -3.50 -15.66 -13.60
C ALA A 147 -4.80 -16.34 -13.16
N SER A 148 -5.22 -17.36 -13.92
CA SER A 148 -6.33 -18.24 -13.52
C SER A 148 -5.80 -19.32 -12.57
N PRO A 149 -6.45 -19.59 -11.43
CA PRO A 149 -7.66 -18.95 -10.92
C PRO A 149 -7.40 -17.56 -10.33
N LEU A 150 -8.41 -16.68 -10.41
CA LEU A 150 -8.39 -15.30 -9.90
C LEU A 150 -8.10 -15.23 -8.40
N VAL A 151 -8.58 -16.23 -7.65
CA VAL A 151 -8.34 -16.40 -6.21
C VAL A 151 -7.64 -17.74 -6.01
N LEU A 152 -6.54 -17.74 -5.26
CA LEU A 152 -5.85 -18.95 -4.84
C LEU A 152 -6.64 -19.65 -3.73
N GLY A 153 -6.58 -20.98 -3.67
CA GLY A 153 -7.10 -21.70 -2.50
C GLY A 153 -6.40 -21.20 -1.22
N PRO A 154 -7.08 -21.13 -0.06
CA PRO A 154 -6.48 -20.61 1.18
C PRO A 154 -5.18 -21.29 1.62
N GLY A 155 -4.96 -22.53 1.19
CA GLY A 155 -3.76 -23.33 1.47
C GLY A 155 -2.82 -23.51 0.27
N ASP A 156 -3.15 -22.98 -0.90
CA ASP A 156 -2.32 -23.15 -2.09
C ASP A 156 -1.08 -22.25 -2.01
N PRO A 157 0.10 -22.73 -2.43
CA PRO A 157 1.29 -21.90 -2.50
C PRO A 157 1.12 -20.81 -3.55
N PHE A 158 1.72 -19.65 -3.32
CA PHE A 158 1.76 -18.55 -4.27
C PHE A 158 2.62 -18.92 -5.49
N PRO A 159 2.07 -18.97 -6.72
CA PRO A 159 2.85 -19.35 -7.90
C PRO A 159 3.58 -18.14 -8.48
N ALA A 160 4.86 -17.98 -8.11
CA ALA A 160 5.67 -16.83 -8.52
C ALA A 160 6.00 -16.88 -10.02
N ALA A 161 5.64 -15.80 -10.72
CA ALA A 161 6.14 -15.49 -12.05
C ALA A 161 7.53 -14.82 -11.98
N GLN A 162 7.78 -14.08 -10.90
CA GLN A 162 9.06 -13.46 -10.59
C GLN A 162 9.37 -13.59 -9.09
N LEU A 163 10.64 -13.78 -8.78
CA LEU A 163 11.22 -13.75 -7.45
C LEU A 163 12.42 -12.80 -7.45
N ASP A 164 12.36 -11.75 -6.66
CA ASP A 164 13.45 -10.78 -6.50
C ASP A 164 14.01 -10.81 -5.08
N LEU A 165 15.33 -10.86 -4.97
CA LEU A 165 16.01 -10.71 -3.69
C LEU A 165 16.18 -9.24 -3.39
N GLU A 166 15.54 -8.79 -2.32
CA GLU A 166 15.53 -7.38 -1.91
C GLU A 166 16.63 -7.09 -0.90
N ASP A 167 17.02 -5.82 -0.81
CA ASP A 167 18.00 -5.37 0.18
C ASP A 167 17.38 -5.32 1.60
N GLU A 168 16.13 -4.88 1.68
CA GLU A 168 15.41 -4.72 2.95
C GLU A 168 13.91 -5.02 2.79
N VAL A 169 13.31 -5.59 3.85
CA VAL A 169 11.85 -5.64 4.01
C VAL A 169 11.49 -5.29 5.45
N ARG A 170 10.44 -4.47 5.61
CA ARG A 170 9.95 -4.00 6.91
C ARG A 170 9.23 -5.10 7.70
N GLY A 171 8.55 -6.03 7.00
CA GLY A 171 7.83 -7.17 7.57
C GLY A 171 7.06 -7.94 6.50
N PRO A 172 6.34 -9.02 6.85
CA PRO A 172 5.55 -9.75 5.87
C PRO A 172 4.35 -8.92 5.39
N GLU A 173 4.26 -8.74 4.08
CA GLU A 173 3.18 -8.03 3.38
C GLU A 173 2.65 -8.89 2.23
N LEU A 174 1.33 -8.92 2.08
CA LEU A 174 0.66 -9.63 0.98
C LEU A 174 -0.28 -8.69 0.27
N HIS A 175 -0.20 -8.67 -1.05
CA HIS A 175 -1.15 -8.00 -1.92
C HIS A 175 -1.78 -9.02 -2.87
N ILE A 176 -2.85 -9.68 -2.41
CA ILE A 176 -3.42 -10.85 -3.08
C ILE A 176 -4.94 -10.78 -3.21
N ASN A 177 -5.47 -11.54 -4.15
CA ASN A 177 -6.91 -11.74 -4.29
C ASN A 177 -7.42 -12.81 -3.32
N ILE A 178 -8.47 -12.48 -2.57
CA ILE A 178 -9.11 -13.41 -1.63
C ILE A 178 -10.63 -13.44 -1.81
N ASN A 179 -11.28 -14.41 -1.18
CA ASN A 179 -12.74 -14.46 -1.06
C ASN A 179 -13.17 -15.04 0.29
N SER A 180 -14.46 -15.35 0.43
CA SER A 180 -15.02 -15.89 1.68
C SER A 180 -14.41 -17.22 2.13
N ALA A 181 -13.77 -18.00 1.24
CA ALA A 181 -13.08 -19.22 1.63
C ALA A 181 -11.83 -18.97 2.50
N ASN A 182 -11.27 -17.76 2.44
CA ASN A 182 -10.13 -17.37 3.28
C ASN A 182 -10.56 -17.03 4.71
N LEU A 183 -11.85 -16.84 5.01
CA LEU A 183 -12.32 -16.52 6.34
C LEU A 183 -12.32 -17.77 7.24
N VAL A 184 -11.78 -17.62 8.45
CA VAL A 184 -11.82 -18.65 9.50
C VAL A 184 -12.43 -18.06 10.76
N GLU A 185 -13.44 -18.75 11.32
CA GLU A 185 -14.10 -18.33 12.54
C GLU A 185 -13.19 -18.52 13.78
N PRO A 186 -13.32 -17.66 14.80
CA PRO A 186 -12.64 -17.86 16.07
C PRO A 186 -12.92 -19.24 16.67
N GLY A 187 -11.87 -19.90 17.16
CA GLY A 187 -11.95 -21.24 17.74
C GLY A 187 -11.83 -22.39 16.74
N VAL A 188 -11.76 -22.10 15.43
CA VAL A 188 -11.64 -23.13 14.37
C VAL A 188 -10.18 -23.28 13.93
N GLY A 189 -9.68 -24.52 13.94
CA GLY A 189 -8.33 -24.84 13.49
C GLY A 189 -7.26 -24.05 14.27
N ASP A 190 -6.39 -23.36 13.54
CA ASP A 190 -5.33 -22.53 14.09
C ASP A 190 -5.83 -21.13 14.55
N CYS A 191 -7.11 -20.80 14.35
CA CYS A 191 -7.67 -19.51 14.76
C CYS A 191 -8.01 -19.49 16.26
N THR A 192 -7.00 -19.67 17.11
CA THR A 192 -7.18 -19.78 18.57
C THR A 192 -6.12 -18.99 19.33
N VAL A 193 -6.42 -18.64 20.59
CA VAL A 193 -5.47 -18.00 21.51
C VAL A 193 -4.18 -18.82 21.68
N ALA A 194 -4.29 -20.15 21.69
CA ALA A 194 -3.15 -21.02 21.89
C ALA A 194 -2.14 -20.96 20.73
N THR A 195 -2.64 -20.80 19.50
CA THR A 195 -1.79 -20.72 18.30
C THR A 195 -1.31 -19.30 18.03
N LEU A 196 -2.18 -18.31 18.21
CA LEU A 196 -1.91 -16.92 17.80
C LEU A 196 -1.34 -16.05 18.93
N GLY A 197 -1.41 -16.50 20.18
CA GLY A 197 -0.94 -15.73 21.35
C GLY A 197 -1.84 -14.54 21.74
N ALA A 198 -2.90 -14.26 20.98
CA ALA A 198 -3.90 -13.23 21.22
C ALA A 198 -5.32 -13.77 20.98
N SER A 199 -6.35 -13.07 21.46
CA SER A 199 -7.75 -13.47 21.27
C SER A 199 -8.29 -12.93 19.94
N PRO A 200 -8.42 -13.77 18.89
CA PRO A 200 -8.85 -13.27 17.59
C PRO A 200 -10.34 -12.95 17.55
N LEU A 201 -10.70 -11.87 16.85
CA LEU A 201 -12.05 -11.57 16.38
C LEU A 201 -12.45 -12.47 15.21
N GLY A 202 -11.46 -12.96 14.47
CA GLY A 202 -11.54 -13.90 13.38
C GLY A 202 -10.15 -14.08 12.77
N CYS A 203 -10.04 -14.89 11.72
CA CYS A 203 -8.77 -15.10 11.06
C CYS A 203 -8.91 -15.19 9.54
N LEU A 204 -7.78 -15.00 8.86
CA LEU A 204 -7.61 -15.22 7.42
C LEU A 204 -6.65 -16.40 7.21
N ARG A 205 -7.05 -17.38 6.40
CA ARG A 205 -6.14 -18.42 5.92
C ARG A 205 -5.58 -17.98 4.56
N LEU A 206 -4.30 -17.58 4.54
CA LEU A 206 -3.60 -17.07 3.36
C LEU A 206 -2.35 -17.92 3.14
N LEU A 207 -2.19 -18.46 1.92
CA LEU A 207 -1.00 -19.20 1.47
C LEU A 207 -0.54 -20.29 2.46
N GLY A 208 -1.49 -20.98 3.07
CA GLY A 208 -1.22 -22.06 4.03
C GLY A 208 -1.05 -21.62 5.48
N VAL A 209 -1.11 -20.31 5.79
CA VAL A 209 -0.94 -19.76 7.14
C VAL A 209 -2.26 -19.16 7.64
N THR A 210 -2.57 -19.38 8.93
CA THR A 210 -3.69 -18.70 9.59
C THR A 210 -3.18 -17.42 10.28
N ILE A 211 -3.71 -16.28 9.83
CA ILE A 211 -3.41 -14.95 10.35
C ILE A 211 -4.61 -14.49 11.19
N GLY A 212 -4.37 -14.19 12.45
CA GLY A 212 -5.35 -13.62 13.36
C GLY A 212 -5.63 -12.16 13.07
N VAL A 213 -6.87 -11.79 13.34
CA VAL A 213 -7.34 -10.41 13.41
C VAL A 213 -7.79 -10.16 14.84
N ASP A 214 -7.39 -9.06 15.45
CA ASP A 214 -7.89 -8.66 16.77
C ASP A 214 -8.27 -7.17 16.83
N HIS A 215 -8.43 -6.63 18.04
CA HIS A 215 -8.82 -5.24 18.25
C HIS A 215 -7.73 -4.21 17.88
N THR A 216 -6.50 -4.66 17.66
CA THR A 216 -5.35 -3.84 17.26
C THR A 216 -5.14 -3.85 15.75
N THR A 217 -5.80 -4.76 15.01
CA THR A 217 -5.76 -4.78 13.55
C THR A 217 -6.54 -3.59 12.99
N GLU A 218 -5.85 -2.78 12.19
CA GLU A 218 -6.44 -1.69 11.43
C GLU A 218 -7.11 -2.24 10.16
N PHE A 219 -8.29 -1.71 9.84
CA PHE A 219 -9.06 -2.14 8.69
C PHE A 219 -9.45 -0.94 7.85
N GLU A 220 -9.17 -1.05 6.56
CA GLU A 220 -9.48 -0.02 5.58
C GLU A 220 -10.18 -0.60 4.36
N ALA A 221 -10.95 0.24 3.67
CA ALA A 221 -11.43 -0.06 2.33
C ALA A 221 -11.33 1.18 1.45
N VAL A 222 -10.72 1.03 0.27
CA VAL A 222 -10.66 2.05 -0.77
C VAL A 222 -12.10 2.42 -1.21
N LEU A 223 -12.35 3.72 -1.36
CA LEU A 223 -13.63 4.24 -1.84
C LEU A 223 -13.73 4.10 -3.37
N LEU A 224 -14.82 3.46 -3.82
CA LEU A 224 -15.04 3.19 -5.24
C LEU A 224 -15.13 4.48 -6.07
N GLY A 225 -14.40 4.52 -7.19
CA GLY A 225 -14.44 5.63 -8.14
C GLY A 225 -13.54 6.82 -7.77
N VAL A 226 -12.66 6.63 -6.80
CA VAL A 226 -11.64 7.60 -6.40
C VAL A 226 -10.30 7.14 -6.98
N VAL A 227 -9.78 7.86 -7.99
CA VAL A 227 -8.46 7.57 -8.58
C VAL A 227 -7.39 8.29 -7.76
N GLU A 228 -6.45 7.54 -7.19
CA GLU A 228 -5.25 8.13 -6.58
C GLU A 228 -4.40 8.83 -7.64
N THR A 229 -4.18 10.12 -7.42
CA THR A 229 -3.33 10.96 -8.25
C THR A 229 -2.16 11.40 -7.39
N ARG A 230 -1.00 10.82 -7.64
CA ARG A 230 0.26 11.27 -7.04
C ARG A 230 0.72 12.55 -7.72
N PHE A 231 1.25 13.47 -6.93
CA PHE A 231 1.87 14.69 -7.44
C PHE A 231 3.21 14.88 -6.74
N GLU A 232 4.24 15.14 -7.54
CA GLU A 232 5.60 15.38 -7.03
C GLU A 232 6.23 16.50 -7.87
N GLY A 233 6.89 17.45 -7.22
CA GLY A 233 7.67 18.48 -7.90
C GLY A 233 7.79 19.78 -7.12
N VAL A 234 8.31 20.81 -7.79
CA VAL A 234 8.50 22.15 -7.20
C VAL A 234 7.21 22.95 -7.24
N VAL A 235 6.82 23.53 -6.10
CA VAL A 235 5.66 24.43 -5.98
C VAL A 235 5.88 25.69 -6.83
N ASP A 236 4.95 26.00 -7.73
CA ASP A 236 4.93 27.28 -8.44
C ASP A 236 4.38 28.37 -7.52
N CYS A 237 5.29 29.08 -6.86
CA CYS A 237 4.99 30.19 -5.95
C CYS A 237 4.10 31.30 -6.57
N ASN A 238 4.00 31.41 -7.90
CA ASN A 238 3.10 32.38 -8.55
C ASN A 238 1.62 31.97 -8.48
N THR A 239 1.36 30.68 -8.27
CA THR A 239 0.01 30.10 -8.19
C THR A 239 -0.43 29.81 -6.76
N LEU A 240 0.51 29.89 -5.82
CA LEU A 240 0.27 29.65 -4.39
C LEU A 240 -0.77 30.65 -3.85
N SER A 241 -1.90 30.11 -3.41
CA SER A 241 -2.96 30.81 -2.72
C SER A 241 -3.14 30.19 -1.34
N VAL A 242 -2.83 30.93 -0.28
CA VAL A 242 -2.99 30.45 1.09
C VAL A 242 -4.19 31.14 1.71
N THR A 243 -5.17 30.35 2.13
CA THR A 243 -6.38 30.83 2.82
C THR A 243 -6.28 30.63 4.33
N SER A 244 -5.60 29.58 4.78
CA SER A 244 -5.17 29.34 6.16
C SER A 244 -3.89 28.50 6.19
N ALA A 245 -3.33 28.25 7.37
CA ALA A 245 -2.14 27.39 7.50
C ALA A 245 -2.36 25.98 6.90
N HIS A 246 -3.58 25.47 6.91
CA HIS A 246 -3.92 24.13 6.42
C HIS A 246 -4.93 24.16 5.26
N GLU A 247 -5.13 25.31 4.61
CA GLU A 247 -6.04 25.43 3.48
C GLU A 247 -5.49 26.38 2.42
N GLY A 248 -5.45 25.94 1.17
CA GLY A 248 -4.95 26.72 0.07
C GLY A 248 -4.89 25.92 -1.22
N SER A 249 -4.21 26.48 -2.21
CA SER A 249 -4.00 25.80 -3.48
C SER A 249 -2.70 26.25 -4.14
N PHE A 250 -2.13 25.40 -4.97
CA PHE A 250 -0.96 25.71 -5.80
C PHE A 250 -0.91 24.78 -7.01
N SER A 251 -0.10 25.11 -8.02
CA SER A 251 0.31 24.17 -9.06
C SER A 251 1.81 23.90 -8.97
N LEU A 252 2.26 22.83 -9.62
CA LEU A 252 3.68 22.55 -9.77
C LEU A 252 4.26 23.33 -10.97
N VAL A 253 5.55 23.67 -10.91
CA VAL A 253 6.25 24.38 -11.99
C VAL A 253 6.10 23.62 -13.31
N GLY A 254 5.59 24.32 -14.34
CA GLY A 254 5.37 23.73 -15.67
C GLY A 254 4.11 22.88 -15.80
N GLN A 255 3.32 22.75 -14.73
CA GLN A 255 2.05 22.04 -14.73
C GLN A 255 0.86 23.03 -14.65
N THR A 256 -0.31 22.57 -15.08
CA THR A 256 -1.56 23.38 -15.03
C THR A 256 -2.61 22.81 -14.10
N THR A 257 -2.34 21.63 -13.53
CA THR A 257 -3.20 21.01 -12.52
C THR A 257 -3.07 21.80 -11.22
N MET A 258 -4.22 22.20 -10.65
CA MET A 258 -4.26 22.86 -9.35
C MET A 258 -4.40 21.80 -8.25
N ILE A 259 -3.50 21.81 -7.30
CA ILE A 259 -3.54 20.99 -6.09
C ILE A 259 -4.20 21.84 -5.00
N GLU A 260 -5.28 21.34 -4.41
CA GLU A 260 -6.04 21.96 -3.34
C GLU A 260 -5.69 21.27 -2.02
N ILE A 261 -5.11 22.02 -1.09
CA ILE A 261 -4.94 21.60 0.30
C ILE A 261 -6.18 22.05 1.05
N VAL A 262 -6.87 21.09 1.67
CA VAL A 262 -8.07 21.33 2.47
C VAL A 262 -7.79 21.01 3.94
N ALA A 263 -8.66 21.43 4.86
CA ALA A 263 -8.46 21.17 6.29
C ALA A 263 -8.37 19.67 6.66
N ALA A 264 -8.73 18.79 5.74
CA ALA A 264 -8.65 17.34 5.87
C ALA A 264 -7.32 16.74 5.39
N THR A 265 -6.52 17.49 4.63
CA THR A 265 -5.23 17.04 4.10
C THR A 265 -4.27 16.83 5.27
N LYS A 266 -3.66 15.64 5.33
CA LYS A 266 -2.60 15.32 6.27
C LYS A 266 -1.32 15.98 5.77
N LEU A 267 -0.78 16.92 6.53
CA LEU A 267 0.54 17.50 6.26
C LEU A 267 1.57 16.71 7.05
N GLU A 268 2.41 15.97 6.34
CA GLU A 268 3.46 15.14 6.92
C GLU A 268 4.63 16.01 7.40
N LEU A 269 5.32 15.48 8.41
CA LEU A 269 6.57 16.00 8.92
C LEU A 269 7.46 14.77 9.15
N GLU A 270 8.23 14.33 8.16
CA GLU A 270 9.26 13.32 8.41
C GLU A 270 10.39 13.84 9.32
N SER A 271 11.07 12.90 9.98
CA SER A 271 12.19 13.21 10.87
C SER A 271 13.50 13.10 10.08
N GLY A 272 13.81 14.09 9.24
CA GLY A 272 15.00 14.13 8.38
C GLY A 272 15.96 15.29 8.66
N ASP A 273 17.09 15.32 7.92
CA ASP A 273 18.11 16.39 7.98
C ASP A 273 17.73 17.63 7.13
N ASP A 274 16.66 17.58 6.33
CA ASP A 274 16.17 18.68 5.48
C ASP A 274 15.24 19.66 6.24
N GLU A 275 15.21 20.94 5.83
CA GLU A 275 14.32 21.96 6.43
C GLU A 275 12.87 21.78 5.96
N GLN A 276 12.14 20.92 6.66
CA GLN A 276 10.72 20.65 6.39
C GLN A 276 9.80 21.81 6.78
N LEU A 277 8.73 21.99 6.01
CA LEU A 277 7.74 23.04 6.19
C LEU A 277 6.43 22.47 6.73
N ALA A 278 6.15 22.76 7.99
CA ALA A 278 5.01 22.18 8.72
C ALA A 278 3.62 22.53 8.18
N ASP A 279 3.49 23.60 7.40
CA ASP A 279 2.20 24.09 6.91
C ASP A 279 2.33 25.02 5.69
N LEU A 280 1.19 25.39 5.09
CA LEU A 280 1.18 26.30 3.94
C LEU A 280 1.62 27.74 4.27
N ALA A 281 1.57 28.15 5.55
CA ALA A 281 2.10 29.45 5.94
C ALA A 281 3.64 29.46 5.87
N ALA A 282 4.28 28.35 6.22
CA ALA A 282 5.72 28.14 6.05
C ALA A 282 6.10 28.08 4.56
N VAL A 283 5.33 27.37 3.73
CA VAL A 283 5.49 27.37 2.25
C VAL A 283 5.39 28.78 1.67
N GLN A 284 4.41 29.57 2.11
CA GLN A 284 4.26 30.95 1.67
C GLN A 284 5.45 31.83 2.09
N ALA A 285 5.99 31.62 3.30
CA ALA A 285 7.17 32.35 3.76
C ALA A 285 8.42 32.00 2.93
N ALA A 286 8.63 30.72 2.62
CA ALA A 286 9.73 30.25 1.76
C ALA A 286 9.63 30.84 0.34
N CYS A 287 8.44 30.81 -0.25
CA CYS A 287 8.15 31.44 -1.54
C CYS A 287 8.37 32.97 -1.56
N ALA A 288 8.16 33.64 -0.42
CA ALA A 288 8.33 35.09 -0.28
C ALA A 288 9.74 35.53 0.15
N ALA A 289 10.65 34.59 0.39
CA ALA A 289 12.03 34.88 0.76
C ALA A 289 12.78 35.64 -0.36
N SER A 290 13.94 36.22 -0.03
CA SER A 290 14.79 36.94 -0.99
C SER A 290 16.24 36.47 -0.89
N PRO A 291 16.72 35.58 -1.79
CA PRO A 291 15.98 35.02 -2.93
C PRO A 291 14.88 34.03 -2.51
N PRO A 292 13.84 33.82 -3.33
CA PRO A 292 12.82 32.79 -3.06
C PRO A 292 13.46 31.42 -2.91
N GLN A 293 13.02 30.68 -1.90
CA GLN A 293 13.44 29.30 -1.69
C GLN A 293 12.65 28.37 -2.62
N MET A 294 13.29 27.30 -3.08
CA MET A 294 12.62 26.26 -3.87
C MET A 294 11.96 25.29 -2.90
N VAL A 295 10.64 25.18 -2.98
CA VAL A 295 9.85 24.27 -2.16
C VAL A 295 9.47 23.07 -3.00
N HIS A 296 9.98 21.89 -2.65
CA HIS A 296 9.54 20.62 -3.21
C HIS A 296 8.32 20.12 -2.45
N VAL A 297 7.45 19.41 -3.14
CA VAL A 297 6.30 18.74 -2.54
C VAL A 297 6.14 17.34 -3.12
N ASP A 298 5.91 16.38 -2.24
CA ASP A 298 5.40 15.05 -2.57
C ASP A 298 4.01 14.91 -1.92
N GLY A 299 3.09 14.22 -2.59
CA GLY A 299 1.77 14.01 -2.04
C GLY A 299 0.83 13.19 -2.91
N GLU A 300 -0.29 12.85 -2.29
CA GLU A 300 -1.35 12.05 -2.87
C GLU A 300 -2.68 12.82 -2.81
N GLY A 301 -3.49 12.73 -3.86
CA GLY A 301 -4.78 13.40 -3.90
C GLY A 301 -5.76 12.83 -4.91
N ILE A 302 -7.03 13.19 -4.76
CA ILE A 302 -8.13 12.73 -5.61
C ILE A 302 -8.43 13.78 -6.68
N PRO A 303 -8.98 13.42 -7.86
CA PRO A 303 -9.55 14.40 -8.77
C PRO A 303 -10.56 15.28 -8.01
N GLY A 304 -10.28 16.59 -7.97
CA GLY A 304 -11.14 17.56 -7.30
C GLY A 304 -12.46 17.77 -8.04
N MET A 305 -13.38 18.53 -7.44
CA MET A 305 -14.70 18.77 -8.02
C MET A 305 -14.68 19.56 -9.34
N THR A 306 -13.56 20.19 -9.68
CA THR A 306 -13.39 20.91 -10.94
C THR A 306 -12.34 20.25 -11.84
N ALA A 307 -12.58 20.29 -13.15
CA ALA A 307 -11.66 19.67 -14.11
C ALA A 307 -10.27 20.31 -14.02
N GLY A 308 -9.23 19.49 -13.91
CA GLY A 308 -7.84 19.96 -13.75
C GLY A 308 -7.47 20.31 -12.31
N THR A 309 -8.22 19.81 -11.32
CA THR A 309 -7.88 19.95 -9.90
C THR A 309 -7.63 18.60 -9.24
N ILE A 310 -6.76 18.60 -8.23
CA ILE A 310 -6.50 17.50 -7.31
C ILE A 310 -6.83 18.03 -5.91
N GLU A 311 -7.71 17.37 -5.17
CA GLU A 311 -7.91 17.63 -3.74
C GLU A 311 -6.95 16.70 -2.97
N ALA A 312 -5.93 17.27 -2.34
CA ALA A 312 -4.88 16.51 -1.67
C ALA A 312 -5.41 15.84 -0.39
N THR A 313 -5.00 14.60 -0.16
CA THR A 313 -5.24 13.92 1.11
C THR A 313 -3.99 13.88 1.97
N GLU A 314 -2.81 13.86 1.35
CA GLU A 314 -1.51 13.88 2.00
C GLU A 314 -0.55 14.77 1.20
N ALA A 315 0.26 15.55 1.91
CA ALA A 315 1.32 16.35 1.30
C ALA A 315 2.47 16.57 2.28
N GLU A 316 3.69 16.48 1.77
CA GLU A 316 4.94 16.80 2.46
C GLU A 316 5.65 17.93 1.74
N PHE A 317 6.14 18.93 2.48
CA PHE A 317 6.79 20.11 1.90
C PHE A 317 8.20 20.29 2.47
N GLU A 318 9.16 20.51 1.57
CA GLU A 318 10.57 20.61 1.95
C GLU A 318 11.27 21.74 1.17
N VAL A 319 12.26 22.39 1.78
CA VAL A 319 13.11 23.36 1.11
C VAL A 319 14.41 22.69 0.66
N GLU A 320 14.72 22.74 -0.63
CA GLU A 320 16.03 22.29 -1.11
C GLU A 320 17.15 23.23 -0.64
N GLU A 321 18.20 22.68 -0.02
CA GLU A 321 19.44 23.43 0.22
C GLU A 321 20.07 23.83 -1.12
N GLN A 322 20.17 25.14 -1.38
CA GLN A 322 20.95 25.63 -2.52
C GLN A 322 22.43 25.28 -2.33
N GLU A 323 22.97 24.41 -3.20
CA GLU A 323 24.42 24.24 -3.35
C GLU A 323 25.06 25.64 -3.58
N VAL A 324 25.73 26.16 -2.55
CA VAL A 324 26.46 27.42 -2.66
C VAL A 324 27.64 27.18 -3.60
N ALA A 325 27.55 27.73 -4.82
CA ALA A 325 28.65 27.71 -5.76
C ALA A 325 29.94 28.24 -5.08
N PRO A 326 31.09 27.54 -5.18
CA PRO A 326 32.30 27.94 -4.49
C PRO A 326 32.72 29.34 -4.94
N GLU A 327 32.94 30.25 -3.98
CA GLU A 327 33.40 31.61 -4.21
C GLU A 327 34.61 31.59 -5.16
N ALA A 328 34.48 32.28 -6.29
CA ALA A 328 35.59 32.52 -7.20
C ALA A 328 36.67 33.33 -6.45
N VAL A 329 37.78 32.67 -6.13
CA VAL A 329 38.98 33.30 -5.57
C VAL A 329 39.41 34.46 -6.48
N GLU A 330 39.29 35.69 -5.99
CA GLU A 330 39.90 36.87 -6.60
C GLU A 330 41.41 36.66 -6.71
N ALA A 331 41.89 36.37 -7.91
CA ALA A 331 43.31 36.50 -8.23
C ALA A 331 43.65 38.00 -8.33
N LYS A 332 44.12 38.57 -7.22
CA LYS A 332 44.83 39.87 -7.26
C LYS A 332 46.16 39.69 -7.99
N GLY A 333 46.42 40.61 -8.92
CA GLY A 333 47.66 40.71 -9.70
C GLY A 333 48.85 41.24 -8.93
#